data_AF-A0A2E5RDF3-F1
#
_entry.id   AF-A0A2E5RDF3-F1
#
_cell.length_a   1.000
_cell.length_b   1.000
_cell.length_c   1.000
_cell.angle_alpha   90.00
_cell.angle_beta   90.00
_cell.angle_gamma   90.00
#
_symmetry.space_group_name_H-M   'P 1'
#
loop_
_entity.id
_entity.type
_entity.pdbx_description
1 polymer ?
#
loop_
_entity_poly.entity_id
_entity_poly.type
_entity_poly.pdbx_seq_one_letter_code
_entity_poly.pdbx_strand_id
1 'polypeptide(L)'
;MQETEVSQDPVEKALSRWKLNSDRFGFIVMFGAIILGTYSAFPGIQNGIDASTIVPLIALAGAALLVSDIIQNGPEERTRMATLSALVGPLLIIAGIQAITVEGRFSHQLAGGIGWIGTGVILLSCNAFILQNENNVSVVRYRAMTRLLGMVVAAAWVLSNIDDESIIYFLLPIMIVSIIFSMDLRRGKKDRKSRKIFSDKYDSLMLRVLEVRSNGEIIDQSASLLKRANEVGWTDYEEGMRLLEAAEDDINRILSLSKDITDIENDAEETVVVSEGIAPMAERPRRAMLQGKREAELGSLREAEKLFRMAKIRALDIIDHWEDAEKAIQDAKDSISGLSGSDFERMQALMEAANDAMEAENPGDALTIAQAIPGHVENLGEAMGAAIKR
;
A
#
# COMPACT_ATOMS: atom_id res chain seq x y z
N MET A 1 33.84 38.49 -23.14
CA MET A 1 33.37 37.44 -22.20
C MET A 1 33.26 38.09 -20.83
N GLN A 2 32.09 38.66 -20.55
CA GLN A 2 31.71 39.13 -19.22
C GLN A 2 30.76 38.06 -18.68
N GLU A 3 31.23 37.31 -17.68
CA GLU A 3 30.35 36.45 -16.91
C GLU A 3 29.36 37.34 -16.16
N THR A 4 28.09 37.17 -16.49
CA THR A 4 26.95 37.75 -15.81
C THR A 4 26.96 37.33 -14.34
N GLU A 5 27.24 38.27 -13.44
CA GLU A 5 26.92 38.15 -12.01
C GLU A 5 25.42 37.90 -11.89
N VAL A 6 25.04 36.65 -11.59
CA VAL A 6 23.70 36.30 -11.16
C VAL A 6 23.47 37.05 -9.84
N SER A 7 22.61 38.06 -9.88
CA SER A 7 22.14 38.80 -8.70
C SER A 7 21.53 37.81 -7.69
N GLN A 8 22.33 37.36 -6.71
CA GLN A 8 21.85 36.58 -5.58
C GLN A 8 20.73 37.34 -4.86
N ASP A 9 19.65 36.62 -4.55
CA ASP A 9 18.50 37.14 -3.81
C ASP A 9 18.97 37.85 -2.52
N PRO A 10 18.51 39.08 -2.22
CA PRO A 10 18.85 39.78 -0.98
C PRO A 10 18.64 38.92 0.28
N VAL A 11 17.70 37.97 0.26
CA VAL A 11 17.46 37.01 1.35
C VAL A 11 18.61 36.01 1.50
N GLU A 12 19.12 35.47 0.39
CA GLU A 12 20.23 34.51 0.37
C GLU A 12 21.55 35.16 0.82
N LYS A 13 21.75 36.43 0.44
CA LYS A 13 22.88 37.25 0.91
C LYS A 13 22.79 37.58 2.40
N ALA A 14 21.58 37.80 2.92
CA ALA A 14 21.35 38.01 4.36
C ALA A 14 21.58 36.73 5.16
N LEU A 15 21.09 35.58 4.67
CA LEU A 15 21.27 34.26 5.29
C LEU A 15 22.75 33.85 5.34
N SER A 16 23.49 34.01 4.25
CA SER A 16 24.92 33.69 4.20
C SER A 16 25.74 34.56 5.15
N ARG A 17 25.43 35.86 5.24
CA ARG A 17 26.06 36.76 6.23
C ARG A 17 25.73 36.38 7.67
N TRP A 18 24.47 36.03 7.95
CA TRP A 18 24.05 35.60 9.28
C TRP A 18 24.74 34.30 9.69
N LYS A 19 24.81 33.32 8.78
CA LYS A 19 25.53 32.06 8.98
C LYS A 19 27.01 32.29 9.25
N LEU A 20 27.69 33.11 8.44
CA LEU A 20 29.11 33.44 8.63
C LEU A 20 29.38 34.09 10.00
N ASN A 21 28.50 34.99 10.44
CA ASN A 21 28.63 35.63 11.75
C ASN A 21 28.36 34.64 12.90
N SER A 22 27.37 33.76 12.74
CA SER A 22 27.07 32.68 13.68
C SER A 22 28.23 31.71 13.81
N ASP A 23 28.84 31.31 12.69
CA ASP A 23 29.97 30.38 12.66
C ASP A 23 31.19 31.00 13.35
N ARG A 24 31.52 32.27 13.05
CA ARG A 24 32.61 33.01 13.71
C ARG A 24 32.40 33.10 15.21
N PHE A 25 31.18 33.43 15.64
CA PHE A 25 30.84 33.48 17.05
C PHE A 25 30.95 32.10 17.70
N GLY A 26 30.45 31.06 17.04
CA GLY A 26 30.56 29.68 17.49
C GLY A 26 32.02 29.22 17.65
N PHE A 27 32.91 29.54 16.71
CA PHE A 27 34.33 29.26 16.84
C PHE A 27 34.95 29.96 18.06
N ILE A 28 34.62 31.24 18.28
CA ILE A 28 35.10 31.98 19.47
C ILE A 28 34.66 31.29 20.76
N VAL A 29 33.39 30.86 20.84
CA VAL A 29 32.86 30.16 22.01
C VAL A 29 33.52 28.79 22.20
N MET A 30 33.75 28.01 21.13
CA MET A 30 34.46 26.73 21.22
C MET A 30 35.89 26.89 21.74
N PHE A 31 36.67 27.80 21.15
CA PHE A 31 38.03 28.06 21.60
C PHE A 31 38.05 28.59 23.04
N GLY A 32 37.12 29.48 23.39
CA GLY A 32 36.96 29.97 24.76
C GLY A 32 36.69 28.84 25.76
N ALA A 33 35.79 27.91 25.43
CA ALA A 33 35.49 26.76 26.28
C ALA A 33 36.69 25.83 26.46
N ILE A 34 37.44 25.55 25.39
CA ILE A 34 38.66 24.71 25.45
C ILE A 34 39.75 25.39 26.32
N ILE A 35 39.96 26.69 26.15
CA ILE A 35 40.95 27.46 26.92
C ILE A 35 40.55 27.49 28.40
N LEU A 36 39.28 27.78 28.71
CA LEU A 36 38.77 27.76 30.08
C LEU A 36 38.85 26.36 30.71
N GLY A 37 38.57 25.31 29.93
CA GLY A 37 38.68 23.93 30.39
C GLY A 37 40.12 23.58 30.74
N THR A 38 41.06 23.91 29.84
CA THR A 38 42.50 23.71 30.06
C THR A 38 42.99 24.51 31.28
N TYR A 39 42.53 25.75 31.43
CA TYR A 39 42.84 26.58 32.58
C TYR A 39 42.32 25.97 33.89
N SER A 40 41.10 25.44 33.88
CA SER A 40 40.52 24.78 35.07
C SER A 40 41.23 23.49 35.47
N ALA A 41 41.88 22.80 34.53
CA ALA A 41 42.67 21.59 34.78
C ALA A 41 44.10 21.87 35.26
N PHE A 42 44.60 23.09 35.06
CA PHE A 42 45.98 23.48 35.37
C PHE A 42 46.39 23.25 36.84
N PRO A 43 45.54 23.51 37.85
CA PRO A 43 45.87 23.21 39.25
C PRO A 43 46.08 21.71 39.53
N GLY A 44 45.42 20.82 38.78
CA GLY A 44 45.54 19.37 38.93
C GLY A 44 46.83 18.80 38.35
N ILE A 45 47.41 19.49 37.37
CA ILE A 45 48.74 19.14 36.84
C ILE A 45 49.82 19.37 37.90
N GLN A 46 49.62 20.35 38.80
CA GLN A 46 50.57 20.68 39.85
C GLN A 46 50.38 19.86 41.13
N ASN A 47 49.13 19.53 41.48
CA ASN A 47 48.80 18.94 42.79
C ASN A 47 48.28 17.50 42.74
N GLY A 48 48.19 16.89 41.54
CA GLY A 48 47.58 15.58 41.33
C GLY A 48 46.21 15.68 40.67
N ILE A 49 45.86 14.67 39.87
CA ILE A 49 44.62 14.65 39.10
C ILE A 49 43.47 14.22 40.02
N ASP A 50 42.68 15.20 40.48
CA ASP A 50 41.47 14.98 41.29
C ASP A 50 40.19 15.24 40.49
N ALA A 51 39.06 14.70 40.96
CA ALA A 51 37.75 14.87 40.34
C ALA A 51 37.36 16.36 40.12
N SER A 52 37.81 17.25 41.01
CA SER A 52 37.61 18.70 40.93
C SER A 52 38.28 19.37 39.72
N THR A 53 39.27 18.71 39.11
CA THR A 53 40.00 19.22 37.92
C THR A 53 39.59 18.50 36.64
N ILE A 54 39.23 17.22 36.71
CA ILE A 54 38.75 16.45 35.55
C ILE A 54 37.33 16.87 35.13
N VAL A 55 36.41 17.03 36.09
CA VAL A 55 34.99 17.26 35.79
C VAL A 55 34.76 18.55 35.00
N PRO A 56 35.33 19.71 35.40
CA PRO A 56 35.17 20.95 34.64
C PRO A 56 35.79 20.88 33.24
N LEU A 57 36.93 20.20 33.10
CA LEU A 57 37.60 20.00 31.81
C LEU A 57 36.72 19.21 30.85
N ILE A 58 36.18 18.08 31.29
CA ILE A 58 35.28 17.24 30.47
C ILE A 58 33.99 18.01 30.13
N ALA A 59 33.42 18.74 31.08
CA ALA A 59 32.21 19.53 30.87
C ALA A 59 32.42 20.63 29.81
N LEU A 60 33.53 21.37 29.88
CA LEU A 60 33.85 22.44 28.94
C LEU A 60 34.26 21.91 27.56
N ALA A 61 34.98 20.79 27.51
CA ALA A 61 35.27 20.09 26.26
C ALA A 61 33.98 19.57 25.60
N GLY A 62 33.06 18.99 26.38
CA GLY A 62 31.74 18.56 25.90
C GLY A 62 30.88 19.73 25.40
N ALA A 63 30.92 20.87 26.08
CA ALA A 63 30.25 22.09 25.64
C ALA A 63 30.82 22.60 24.30
N ALA A 64 32.14 22.52 24.09
CA ALA A 64 32.75 22.88 22.81
C ALA A 64 32.26 21.97 21.66
N LEU A 65 32.12 20.66 21.91
CA LEU A 65 31.55 19.73 20.91
C LEU A 65 30.10 20.06 20.57
N LEU A 66 29.28 20.43 21.56
CA LEU A 66 27.90 20.88 21.33
C LEU A 66 27.82 22.14 20.48
N VAL A 67 28.74 23.09 20.68
CA VAL A 67 28.81 24.30 19.84
C VAL A 67 29.23 23.94 18.41
N SER A 68 30.09 22.94 18.22
CA SER A 68 30.43 22.42 16.88
C SER A 68 29.20 21.86 16.16
N ASP A 69 28.38 21.09 16.87
CA ASP A 69 27.13 20.52 16.32
C ASP A 69 26.13 21.62 15.94
N ILE A 70 26.07 22.72 16.70
CA ILE A 70 25.23 23.89 16.38
C ILE A 70 25.68 24.58 15.09
N ILE A 71 26.99 24.66 14.84
CA ILE A 71 27.56 25.30 13.64
C ILE A 71 27.26 24.46 12.39
N GLN A 72 27.43 23.13 12.48
CA GLN A 72 27.21 22.22 11.35
C GLN A 72 25.72 22.07 11.02
N ASN A 73 24.87 21.96 12.05
CA ASN A 73 23.40 21.99 11.98
C ASN A 73 22.75 21.03 10.97
N GLY A 74 23.34 19.85 10.73
CA GLY A 74 22.75 18.80 9.91
C GLY A 74 21.75 17.92 10.67
N PRO A 75 21.15 16.91 10.01
CA PRO A 75 20.14 16.04 10.61
C PRO A 75 20.67 15.20 11.79
N GLU A 76 21.90 14.70 11.68
CA GLU A 76 22.53 13.88 12.71
C GLU A 76 22.96 14.74 13.91
N GLU A 77 23.52 15.91 13.64
CA GLU A 77 23.98 16.87 14.64
C GLU A 77 22.81 17.42 15.46
N ARG A 78 21.67 17.71 14.82
CA ARG A 78 20.43 18.10 15.51
C ARG A 78 19.94 17.00 16.45
N THR A 79 20.01 15.74 16.02
CA THR A 79 19.58 14.61 16.85
C THR A 79 20.52 14.43 18.04
N ARG A 80 21.84 14.51 17.83
CA ARG A 80 22.85 14.51 18.91
C ARG A 80 22.65 15.66 19.88
N MET A 81 22.44 16.88 19.40
CA MET A 81 22.18 18.04 20.24
C MET A 81 20.88 17.88 21.06
N ALA A 82 19.81 17.36 20.44
CA ALA A 82 18.54 17.12 21.12
C ALA A 82 18.67 16.05 22.23
N THR A 83 19.43 14.98 21.99
CA THR A 83 19.67 13.95 23.02
C THR A 83 20.48 14.47 24.20
N LEU A 84 21.59 15.18 23.92
CA LEU A 84 22.46 15.73 24.95
C LEU A 84 21.75 16.79 25.78
N SER A 85 20.96 17.66 25.15
CA SER A 85 20.17 18.66 25.87
C SER A 85 19.08 18.06 26.76
N ALA A 86 18.44 16.95 26.34
CA ALA A 86 17.51 16.21 27.19
C ALA A 86 18.18 15.45 28.34
N LEU A 87 19.41 14.98 28.15
CA LEU A 87 20.15 14.23 29.16
C LEU A 87 20.75 15.15 30.23
N VAL A 88 21.38 16.24 29.80
CA VAL A 88 22.08 17.21 30.67
C VAL A 88 21.11 18.20 31.32
N GLY A 89 20.03 18.59 30.63
CA GLY A 89 19.07 19.58 31.14
C GLY A 89 18.54 19.28 32.56
N PRO A 90 17.97 18.08 32.81
CA PRO A 90 17.51 17.67 34.14
C PRO A 90 18.62 17.70 35.20
N LEU A 91 19.83 17.27 34.85
CA LEU A 91 20.98 17.28 35.77
C LEU A 91 21.32 18.70 36.24
N LEU A 92 21.33 19.66 35.32
CA LEU A 92 21.61 21.06 35.67
C LEU A 92 20.51 21.68 36.54
N ILE A 93 19.25 21.33 36.31
CA ILE A 93 18.14 21.78 37.14
C ILE A 93 18.32 21.28 38.58
N ILE A 94 18.60 19.99 38.76
CA ILE A 94 18.80 19.41 40.08
C ILE A 94 20.06 20.00 40.74
N ALA A 95 21.16 20.16 39.99
CA ALA A 95 22.39 20.78 40.50
C ALA A 95 22.15 22.22 40.98
N GLY A 96 21.35 23.00 40.25
CA GLY A 96 20.97 24.35 40.67
C GLY A 96 20.07 24.36 41.91
N ILE A 97 19.15 23.40 42.04
CA ILE A 97 18.31 23.24 43.25
C ILE A 97 19.19 22.88 44.45
N GLN A 98 20.17 21.97 44.30
CA GLN A 98 21.11 21.64 45.36
C GLN A 98 21.95 22.85 45.80
N ALA A 99 22.47 23.62 44.85
CA ALA A 99 23.25 24.83 45.15
C ALA A 99 22.44 25.86 45.96
N ILE A 100 21.13 25.95 45.73
CA ILE A 100 20.24 26.86 46.47
C ILE A 100 19.86 26.31 47.84
N THR A 101 19.55 25.01 47.93
CA THR A 101 18.94 24.40 49.12
C THR A 101 19.95 23.92 50.16
N VAL A 102 21.07 23.32 49.72
CA VAL A 102 22.08 22.72 50.60
C VAL A 102 23.21 23.71 50.88
N GLU A 103 23.67 24.43 49.86
CA GLU A 103 24.86 25.29 49.95
C GLU A 103 24.54 26.78 50.16
N GLY A 104 23.28 27.19 50.01
CA GLY A 104 22.82 28.58 49.81
C GLY A 104 22.95 29.53 51.02
N ARG A 105 24.12 29.64 51.64
CA ARG A 105 24.42 30.61 52.70
C ARG A 105 24.95 31.94 52.17
N PHE A 106 25.46 32.00 50.94
CA PHE A 106 26.03 33.20 50.33
C PHE A 106 25.33 33.62 49.02
N SER A 107 25.29 34.93 48.75
CA SER A 107 24.60 35.52 47.58
C SER A 107 25.10 35.03 46.22
N HIS A 108 26.38 34.67 46.10
CA HIS A 108 26.97 34.17 44.86
C HIS A 108 26.53 32.74 44.52
N GLN A 109 26.28 31.88 45.51
CA GLN A 109 25.78 30.51 45.31
C GLN A 109 24.32 30.52 44.86
N LEU A 110 23.52 31.45 45.38
CA LEU A 110 22.13 31.63 44.97
C LEU A 110 22.04 32.09 43.51
N ALA A 111 22.86 33.06 43.10
CA ALA A 111 22.95 33.51 41.72
C ALA A 111 23.41 32.37 40.77
N GLY A 112 24.41 31.58 41.19
CA GLY A 112 24.87 30.41 40.45
C GLY A 112 23.79 29.34 40.29
N GLY A 113 23.06 29.01 41.36
CA GLY A 113 21.98 28.03 41.34
C GLY A 113 20.83 28.42 40.42
N ILE A 114 20.42 29.70 40.43
CA ILE A 114 19.42 30.22 39.48
C ILE A 114 19.93 30.10 38.04
N GLY A 115 21.21 30.40 37.80
CA GLY A 115 21.85 30.22 36.50
C GLY A 115 21.76 28.78 35.99
N TRP A 116 22.13 27.80 36.84
CA TRP A 116 22.05 26.37 36.50
C TRP A 116 20.63 25.91 36.17
N ILE A 117 19.63 26.34 36.94
CA ILE A 117 18.22 26.04 36.66
C ILE A 117 17.81 26.65 35.32
N GLY A 118 18.15 27.92 35.08
CA GLY A 118 17.84 28.62 33.83
C GLY A 118 18.44 27.91 32.61
N THR A 119 19.72 27.55 32.68
CA THR A 119 20.40 26.79 31.61
C THR A 119 19.73 25.44 31.39
N GLY A 120 19.39 24.70 32.45
CA GLY A 120 18.71 23.42 32.33
C GLY A 120 17.32 23.51 31.67
N VAL A 121 16.54 24.55 32.00
CA VAL A 121 15.24 24.82 31.36
C VAL A 121 15.41 25.19 29.88
N ILE A 122 16.43 25.97 29.54
CA ILE A 122 16.75 26.31 28.14
C ILE A 122 17.10 25.04 27.35
N LEU A 123 17.92 24.14 27.91
CA LEU A 123 18.27 22.87 27.25
C LEU A 123 17.04 21.98 27.01
N LEU A 124 16.14 21.87 28.00
CA LEU A 124 14.87 21.14 27.82
C LEU A 124 13.98 21.77 26.73
N SER A 125 14.00 23.10 26.64
CA SER A 125 13.29 23.85 25.60
C SER A 125 13.90 23.62 24.21
N CYS A 126 15.24 23.59 24.11
CA CYS A 126 15.95 23.24 22.87
C CYS A 126 15.62 21.82 22.41
N ASN A 127 15.60 20.84 23.31
CA ASN A 127 15.15 19.48 22.99
C ASN A 127 13.70 19.47 22.44
N ALA A 128 12.81 20.25 23.05
CA ALA A 128 11.42 20.39 22.58
C ALA A 128 11.34 20.97 21.17
N PHE A 129 12.14 22.01 20.92
CA PHE A 129 12.16 22.78 19.68
C PHE A 129 12.77 21.98 18.52
N ILE A 130 13.91 21.32 18.75
CA ILE A 130 14.57 20.51 17.71
C ILE A 130 13.71 19.32 17.29
N LEU A 131 13.06 18.67 18.27
CA LEU A 131 12.18 17.52 18.04
C LEU A 131 10.70 17.92 18.00
N GLN A 132 10.38 19.08 17.39
CA GLN A 132 9.02 19.61 17.35
C GLN A 132 8.09 18.87 16.38
N ASN A 133 8.59 18.00 15.50
CA ASN A 133 7.76 17.34 14.48
C ASN A 133 6.74 16.36 15.09
N GLU A 134 5.57 16.89 15.49
CA GLU A 134 4.51 16.15 16.18
C GLU A 134 3.77 15.15 15.28
N ASN A 135 3.95 15.27 13.96
CA ASN A 135 3.34 14.37 12.98
C ASN A 135 4.02 12.99 12.98
N ASN A 136 5.27 12.90 13.42
CA ASN A 136 5.98 11.62 13.47
C ASN A 136 6.00 11.08 14.90
N VAL A 137 5.20 10.04 15.15
CA VAL A 137 5.11 9.37 16.47
C VAL A 137 6.47 8.89 16.96
N SER A 138 7.37 8.45 16.06
CA SER A 138 8.72 8.01 16.42
C SER A 138 9.54 9.15 17.00
N VAL A 139 9.41 10.37 16.46
CA VAL A 139 10.10 11.57 16.97
C VAL A 139 9.57 11.96 18.34
N VAL A 140 8.25 11.91 18.54
CA VAL A 140 7.62 12.19 19.84
C VAL A 140 8.04 11.16 20.90
N ARG A 141 8.07 9.87 20.55
CA ARG A 141 8.54 8.79 21.44
C ARG A 141 10.02 8.95 21.78
N TYR A 142 10.85 9.26 20.79
CA TYR A 142 12.28 9.48 20.99
C TYR A 142 12.55 10.67 21.91
N ARG A 143 11.81 11.78 21.71
CA ARG A 143 11.84 12.95 22.61
C ARG A 143 11.46 12.58 24.04
N ALA A 144 10.39 11.80 24.21
CA ALA A 144 9.93 11.35 25.52
C ALA A 144 10.97 10.43 26.20
N MET A 145 11.53 9.45 25.47
CA MET A 145 12.52 8.51 25.99
C MET A 145 13.83 9.19 26.42
N THR A 146 14.33 10.14 25.63
CA THR A 146 15.57 10.87 25.94
C THR A 146 15.43 11.75 27.19
N ARG A 147 14.26 12.40 27.36
CA ARG A 147 13.93 13.14 28.61
C ARG A 147 13.82 12.23 29.82
N LEU A 148 13.18 11.08 29.67
CA LEU A 148 13.08 10.09 30.75
C LEU A 148 14.47 9.62 31.17
N LEU A 149 15.36 9.35 30.21
CA LEU A 149 16.72 8.90 30.51
C LEU A 149 17.51 9.97 31.28
N GLY A 150 17.45 11.24 30.86
CA GLY A 150 18.04 12.36 31.60
C GLY A 150 17.49 12.47 33.03
N MET A 151 16.18 12.28 33.20
CA MET A 151 15.55 12.26 34.53
C MET A 151 16.01 11.10 35.41
N VAL A 152 16.20 9.90 34.84
CA VAL A 152 16.70 8.75 35.61
C VAL A 152 18.11 9.03 36.14
N VAL A 153 19.00 9.58 35.30
CA VAL A 153 20.35 9.95 35.76
C VAL A 153 20.29 11.00 36.85
N ALA A 154 19.43 12.01 36.68
CA ALA A 154 19.27 13.08 37.66
C ALA A 154 18.68 12.57 38.99
N ALA A 155 17.69 11.68 38.94
CA ALA A 155 17.11 11.05 40.12
C ALA A 155 18.10 10.11 40.84
N ALA A 156 18.93 9.37 40.09
CA ALA A 156 19.99 8.54 40.67
C ALA A 156 21.03 9.38 41.41
N TRP A 157 21.35 10.57 40.88
CA TRP A 157 22.25 11.51 41.53
C TRP A 157 21.66 12.08 42.83
N VAL A 158 20.37 12.45 42.81
CA VAL A 158 19.61 12.86 44.02
C VAL A 158 19.68 11.77 45.09
N LEU A 159 19.36 10.53 44.71
CA LEU A 159 19.31 9.42 45.67
C LEU A 159 20.68 9.10 46.29
N SER A 160 21.77 9.43 45.60
CA SER A 160 23.13 9.09 46.05
C SER A 160 23.79 10.16 46.92
N ASN A 161 23.35 11.42 46.86
CA ASN A 161 24.09 12.56 47.43
C ASN A 161 23.27 13.44 48.39
N ILE A 162 21.99 13.14 48.61
CA ILE A 162 21.05 14.07 49.25
C ILE A 162 20.44 13.43 50.49
N ASP A 163 20.48 14.14 51.62
CA ASP A 163 19.94 13.70 52.90
C ASP A 163 18.40 13.66 52.88
N ASP A 164 17.82 12.71 53.63
CA ASP A 164 16.38 12.42 53.68
C ASP A 164 15.50 13.66 53.98
N GLU A 165 16.00 14.63 54.75
CA GLU A 165 15.26 15.87 55.08
C GLU A 165 15.08 16.81 53.87
N SER A 166 16.02 16.76 52.92
CA SER A 166 16.05 17.65 51.75
C SER A 166 15.43 17.04 50.49
N ILE A 167 15.06 15.75 50.54
CA ILE A 167 14.51 15.00 49.39
C ILE A 167 13.22 15.61 48.83
N ILE A 168 12.43 16.29 49.67
CA ILE A 168 11.15 16.89 49.28
C ILE A 168 11.31 17.99 48.22
N TYR A 169 12.43 18.72 48.25
CA TYR A 169 12.72 19.78 47.26
C TYR A 169 13.02 19.21 45.86
N PHE A 170 13.44 17.94 45.79
CA PHE A 170 13.76 17.24 44.54
C PHE A 170 12.59 16.43 43.99
N LEU A 171 11.60 16.05 44.82
CA LEU A 171 10.40 15.34 44.37
C LEU A 171 9.50 16.21 43.47
N LEU A 172 9.38 17.51 43.75
CA LEU A 172 8.54 18.44 42.99
C LEU A 172 8.98 18.60 41.51
N PRO A 173 10.26 18.88 41.17
CA PRO A 173 10.70 18.93 39.79
C PRO A 173 10.60 17.56 39.10
N ILE A 174 10.85 16.45 39.81
CA ILE A 174 10.65 15.10 39.25
C ILE A 174 9.19 14.89 38.84
N MET A 175 8.25 15.28 39.70
CA MET A 175 6.81 15.16 39.42
C MET A 175 6.38 16.02 38.21
N ILE A 176 6.85 17.26 38.12
CA ILE A 176 6.58 18.15 36.97
C ILE A 176 7.09 17.52 35.66
N VAL A 177 8.31 16.98 35.65
CA VAL A 177 8.85 16.35 34.43
C VAL A 177 8.12 15.05 34.09
N SER A 178 7.69 14.26 35.08
CA SER A 178 6.84 13.08 34.85
C SER A 178 5.49 13.44 34.21
N ILE A 179 4.90 14.59 34.57
CA ILE A 179 3.69 15.11 33.92
C ILE A 179 3.99 15.46 32.46
N ILE A 180 5.08 16.18 32.19
CA ILE A 180 5.48 16.56 30.81
C ILE A 180 5.72 15.31 29.95
N PHE A 181 6.42 14.30 30.48
CA PHE A 181 6.63 13.01 29.82
C PHE A 181 5.30 12.30 29.50
N SER A 182 4.37 12.30 30.46
CA SER A 182 3.04 11.72 30.29
C SER A 182 2.22 12.45 29.22
N MET A 183 2.38 13.76 29.09
CA MET A 183 1.76 14.55 28.02
C MET A 183 2.37 14.22 26.65
N ASP A 184 3.69 14.07 26.56
CA ASP A 184 4.38 13.69 25.32
C ASP A 184 3.94 12.30 24.83
N LEU A 185 3.75 11.32 25.72
CA LEU A 185 3.21 9.99 25.38
C LEU A 185 1.78 10.03 24.82
N ARG A 186 0.99 11.04 25.20
CA ARG A 186 -0.41 11.21 24.76
C ARG A 186 -0.52 11.92 23.41
N ARG A 187 0.56 12.53 22.90
CA ARG A 187 0.61 13.13 21.56
C ARG A 187 0.76 11.99 20.52
N GLY A 188 0.03 12.08 19.40
CA GLY A 188 -0.06 11.00 18.38
C GLY A 188 -1.43 10.28 18.27
N LYS A 189 -2.52 10.83 18.84
CA LYS A 189 -3.87 10.22 18.79
C LYS A 189 -4.44 10.05 17.39
N LYS A 190 -4.08 10.91 16.43
CA LYS A 190 -4.60 10.86 15.06
C LYS A 190 -4.17 9.55 14.37
N ASP A 191 -2.88 9.24 14.40
CA ASP A 191 -2.34 7.98 13.86
C ASP A 191 -2.95 6.74 14.54
N ARG A 192 -3.22 6.81 15.85
CA ARG A 192 -3.84 5.69 16.56
C ARG A 192 -5.27 5.41 16.07
N LYS A 193 -6.06 6.46 15.79
CA LYS A 193 -7.41 6.31 15.25
C LYS A 193 -7.37 5.78 13.81
N SER A 194 -6.51 6.33 12.97
CA SER A 194 -6.33 5.88 11.58
C SER A 194 -5.89 4.42 11.51
N ARG A 195 -4.90 4.01 12.31
CA ARG A 195 -4.46 2.61 12.38
C ARG A 195 -5.55 1.66 12.85
N LYS A 196 -6.40 2.10 13.79
CA LYS A 196 -7.54 1.29 14.24
C LYS A 196 -8.56 1.11 13.11
N ILE A 197 -8.93 2.19 12.42
CA ILE A 197 -9.86 2.13 11.28
C ILE A 197 -9.29 1.22 10.17
N PHE A 198 -8.00 1.35 9.86
CA PHE A 198 -7.32 0.49 8.91
C PHE A 198 -7.34 -0.98 9.33
N SER A 199 -7.01 -1.27 10.59
CA SER A 199 -7.04 -2.65 11.14
C SER A 199 -8.44 -3.25 11.05
N ASP A 200 -9.46 -2.52 11.51
CA ASP A 200 -10.85 -2.99 11.51
C ASP A 200 -11.31 -3.29 10.06
N LYS A 201 -10.96 -2.41 9.09
CA LYS A 201 -11.30 -2.63 7.67
C LYS A 201 -10.51 -3.80 7.07
N TYR A 202 -9.21 -3.89 7.34
CA TYR A 202 -8.35 -4.98 6.88
C TYR A 202 -8.88 -6.35 7.36
N ASP A 203 -9.19 -6.48 8.64
CA ASP A 203 -9.70 -7.71 9.23
C ASP A 203 -11.04 -8.11 8.62
N SER A 204 -11.93 -7.14 8.39
CA SER A 204 -13.22 -7.37 7.74
C SER A 204 -13.08 -7.89 6.29
N LEU A 205 -12.16 -7.31 5.52
CA LEU A 205 -11.90 -7.73 4.14
C LEU A 205 -11.19 -9.09 4.10
N MET A 206 -10.30 -9.37 5.05
CA MET A 206 -9.65 -10.67 5.17
C MET A 206 -10.67 -11.79 5.41
N LEU A 207 -11.61 -11.58 6.33
CA LEU A 207 -12.69 -12.53 6.57
C LEU A 207 -13.52 -12.76 5.31
N ARG A 208 -13.85 -11.68 4.59
CA ARG A 208 -14.60 -11.75 3.34
C ARG A 208 -13.86 -12.52 2.25
N VAL A 209 -12.55 -12.32 2.10
CA VAL A 209 -11.70 -13.10 1.17
C VAL A 209 -11.72 -14.59 1.54
N LEU A 210 -11.65 -14.93 2.83
CA LEU A 210 -11.70 -16.32 3.27
C LEU A 210 -13.06 -16.96 2.98
N GLU A 211 -14.16 -16.23 3.21
CA GLU A 211 -15.52 -16.67 2.90
C GLU A 211 -15.69 -16.93 1.39
N VAL A 212 -15.28 -15.98 0.55
CA VAL A 212 -15.37 -16.10 -0.92
C VAL A 212 -14.52 -17.27 -1.43
N ARG A 213 -13.30 -17.46 -0.90
CA ARG A 213 -12.48 -18.65 -1.23
C ARG A 213 -13.11 -19.95 -0.76
N SER A 214 -13.80 -19.95 0.38
CA SER A 214 -14.50 -21.14 0.88
C SER A 214 -15.69 -21.53 -0.01
N ASN A 215 -16.30 -20.55 -0.69
CA ASN A 215 -17.35 -20.76 -1.68
C ASN A 215 -16.81 -21.23 -3.05
N GLY A 216 -15.48 -21.34 -3.20
CA GLY A 216 -14.83 -21.85 -4.42
C GLY A 216 -14.45 -20.77 -5.43
N GLU A 217 -14.65 -19.48 -5.15
CA GLU A 217 -14.27 -18.41 -6.07
C GLU A 217 -12.77 -18.08 -6.01
N ILE A 218 -12.17 -17.85 -7.18
CA ILE A 218 -10.75 -17.52 -7.33
C ILE A 218 -10.56 -16.00 -7.31
N ILE A 219 -9.98 -15.48 -6.23
CA ILE A 219 -9.80 -14.04 -5.96
C ILE A 219 -8.33 -13.64 -5.69
N ASP A 220 -7.41 -14.09 -6.55
CA ASP A 220 -5.97 -13.93 -6.33
C ASP A 220 -5.49 -12.47 -6.44
N GLN A 221 -6.12 -11.67 -7.30
CA GLN A 221 -5.82 -10.25 -7.40
C GLN A 221 -6.18 -9.50 -6.11
N SER A 222 -7.38 -9.72 -5.58
CA SER A 222 -7.83 -9.09 -4.33
C SER A 222 -6.98 -9.54 -3.14
N ALA A 223 -6.59 -10.82 -3.07
CA ALA A 223 -5.69 -11.34 -2.04
C ALA A 223 -4.29 -10.69 -2.11
N SER A 224 -3.77 -10.47 -3.32
CA SER A 224 -2.49 -9.77 -3.55
C SER A 224 -2.56 -8.30 -3.10
N LEU A 225 -3.65 -7.60 -3.45
CA LEU A 225 -3.91 -6.23 -3.01
C LEU A 225 -3.99 -6.13 -1.48
N LEU A 226 -4.69 -7.07 -0.83
CA LEU A 226 -4.80 -7.13 0.62
C LEU A 226 -3.45 -7.33 1.30
N LYS A 227 -2.61 -8.22 0.76
CA LYS A 227 -1.24 -8.41 1.26
C LYS A 227 -0.41 -7.12 1.15
N ARG A 228 -0.46 -6.46 -0.01
CA ARG A 228 0.24 -5.18 -0.21
C ARG A 228 -0.28 -4.07 0.70
N ALA A 229 -1.59 -4.02 0.92
CA ALA A 229 -2.20 -3.09 1.87
C ALA A 229 -1.65 -3.30 3.27
N ASN A 230 -1.45 -4.55 3.71
CA ASN A 230 -0.84 -4.83 5.01
C ASN A 230 0.62 -4.38 5.11
N GLU A 231 1.40 -4.44 4.03
CA GLU A 231 2.81 -4.01 4.04
C GLU A 231 2.93 -2.47 4.14
N VAL A 232 2.06 -1.74 3.45
CA VAL A 232 2.15 -0.27 3.31
C VAL A 232 1.28 0.48 4.31
N GLY A 233 0.09 -0.04 4.63
CA GLY A 233 -0.98 0.67 5.33
C GLY A 233 -0.69 1.10 6.77
N TRP A 234 0.28 0.46 7.42
CA TRP A 234 0.74 0.86 8.76
C TRP A 234 1.64 2.10 8.75
N THR A 235 2.30 2.35 7.61
CA THR A 235 3.22 3.47 7.40
C THR A 235 2.53 4.60 6.66
N ASP A 236 1.80 4.27 5.59
CA ASP A 236 1.00 5.20 4.79
C ASP A 236 -0.48 4.75 4.81
N TYR A 237 -1.26 5.44 5.64
CA TYR A 237 -2.68 5.15 5.82
C TYR A 237 -3.51 5.39 4.55
N GLU A 238 -3.17 6.40 3.76
CA GLU A 238 -3.96 6.78 2.59
C GLU A 238 -3.78 5.76 1.47
N GLU A 239 -2.53 5.39 1.18
CA GLU A 239 -2.25 4.34 0.20
C GLU A 239 -2.75 2.97 0.68
N GLY A 240 -2.60 2.66 1.97
CA GLY A 240 -3.17 1.46 2.57
C GLY A 240 -4.69 1.38 2.37
N MET A 241 -5.41 2.47 2.63
CA MET A 241 -6.86 2.51 2.47
C MET A 241 -7.29 2.38 1.00
N ARG A 242 -6.57 3.02 0.09
CA ARG A 242 -6.81 2.92 -1.35
C ARG A 242 -6.65 1.48 -1.87
N LEU A 243 -5.64 0.76 -1.37
CA LEU A 243 -5.44 -0.65 -1.70
C LEU A 243 -6.55 -1.54 -1.15
N LEU A 244 -7.05 -1.26 0.06
CA LEU A 244 -8.20 -1.97 0.62
C LEU A 244 -9.48 -1.74 -0.20
N GLU A 245 -9.73 -0.51 -0.62
CA GLU A 245 -10.87 -0.16 -1.48
C GLU A 245 -10.78 -0.85 -2.85
N ALA A 246 -9.59 -0.84 -3.47
CA ALA A 246 -9.37 -1.57 -4.72
C ALA A 246 -9.56 -3.08 -4.58
N ALA A 247 -9.16 -3.68 -3.45
CA ALA A 247 -9.39 -5.09 -3.17
C ALA A 247 -10.88 -5.39 -2.99
N GLU A 248 -11.61 -4.49 -2.31
CA GLU A 248 -13.06 -4.59 -2.10
C GLU A 248 -13.84 -4.53 -3.42
N ASP A 249 -13.49 -3.57 -4.29
CA ASP A 249 -14.10 -3.44 -5.61
C ASP A 249 -13.86 -4.66 -6.50
N ASP A 250 -12.66 -5.22 -6.46
CA ASP A 250 -12.30 -6.42 -7.20
C ASP A 250 -13.10 -7.65 -6.74
N ILE A 251 -13.26 -7.83 -5.42
CA ILE A 251 -14.14 -8.88 -4.85
C ILE A 251 -15.58 -8.70 -5.32
N ASN A 252 -16.13 -7.48 -5.22
CA ASN A 252 -17.50 -7.20 -5.63
C ASN A 252 -17.71 -7.47 -7.12
N ARG A 253 -16.74 -7.13 -7.96
CA ARG A 253 -16.77 -7.38 -9.40
C ARG A 253 -16.77 -8.87 -9.73
N ILE A 254 -15.92 -9.65 -9.08
CA ILE A 254 -15.85 -11.11 -9.30
C ILE A 254 -17.17 -11.77 -8.87
N LEU A 255 -17.70 -11.40 -7.70
CA LEU A 255 -18.99 -11.91 -7.22
C LEU A 255 -20.14 -11.57 -8.18
N SER A 256 -20.17 -10.34 -8.72
CA SER A 256 -21.16 -9.94 -9.71
C SER A 256 -21.03 -10.77 -11.00
N LEU A 257 -19.81 -10.96 -11.50
CA LEU A 257 -19.55 -11.73 -12.71
C LEU A 257 -19.92 -13.21 -12.53
N SER A 258 -19.59 -13.80 -11.36
CA SER A 258 -19.93 -15.17 -10.98
C SER A 258 -21.44 -15.39 -11.03
N LYS A 259 -22.22 -14.45 -10.49
CA LYS A 259 -23.68 -14.49 -10.55
C LYS A 259 -24.20 -14.41 -11.99
N ASP A 260 -23.73 -13.44 -12.77
CA ASP A 260 -24.18 -13.26 -14.16
C ASP A 260 -23.88 -14.49 -15.02
N ILE A 261 -22.74 -15.15 -14.79
CA ILE A 261 -22.35 -16.38 -15.47
C ILE A 261 -23.26 -17.54 -15.12
N THR A 262 -23.68 -17.65 -13.86
CA THR A 262 -24.62 -18.70 -13.42
C THR A 262 -25.96 -18.56 -14.15
N ASP A 263 -26.43 -17.33 -14.35
CA ASP A 263 -27.66 -17.07 -15.10
C ASP A 263 -27.52 -17.44 -16.59
N ILE A 264 -26.37 -17.13 -17.21
CA ILE A 264 -26.04 -17.50 -18.59
C ILE A 264 -25.90 -19.02 -18.74
N GLU A 265 -25.28 -19.69 -17.76
CA GLU A 265 -25.14 -21.14 -17.72
C GLU A 265 -26.52 -21.81 -17.75
N ASN A 266 -27.43 -21.39 -16.88
CA ASN A 266 -28.78 -21.97 -16.78
C ASN A 266 -29.58 -21.79 -18.08
N ASP A 267 -29.55 -20.60 -18.67
CA ASP A 267 -30.22 -20.28 -19.94
C ASP A 267 -29.62 -21.07 -21.12
N ALA A 268 -28.30 -21.22 -21.17
CA ALA A 268 -27.64 -22.06 -22.16
C ALA A 268 -27.97 -23.55 -21.97
N GLU A 269 -27.97 -24.05 -20.73
CA GLU A 269 -28.29 -25.44 -20.39
C GLU A 269 -29.70 -25.81 -20.85
N GLU A 270 -30.70 -24.97 -20.56
CA GLU A 270 -32.08 -25.17 -20.98
C GLU A 270 -32.18 -25.30 -22.51
N THR A 271 -31.52 -24.39 -23.23
CA THR A 271 -31.51 -24.40 -24.69
C THR A 271 -30.84 -25.66 -25.25
N VAL A 272 -29.70 -26.08 -24.67
CA VAL A 272 -28.98 -27.28 -25.10
C VAL A 272 -29.84 -28.53 -24.88
N VAL A 273 -30.52 -28.65 -23.75
CA VAL A 273 -31.41 -29.79 -23.46
C VAL A 273 -32.55 -29.88 -24.49
N VAL A 274 -33.13 -28.75 -24.89
CA VAL A 274 -34.15 -28.73 -25.94
C VAL A 274 -33.58 -29.22 -27.28
N SER A 275 -32.39 -28.74 -27.66
CA SER A 275 -31.74 -29.18 -28.91
C SER A 275 -31.42 -30.68 -28.95
N GLU A 276 -31.02 -31.27 -27.82
CA GLU A 276 -30.77 -32.73 -27.72
C GLU A 276 -32.03 -33.57 -27.89
N GLY A 277 -33.20 -33.02 -27.53
CA GLY A 277 -34.48 -33.65 -27.79
C GLY A 277 -34.84 -33.72 -29.28
N ILE A 278 -34.37 -32.76 -30.08
CA ILE A 278 -34.61 -32.68 -31.53
C ILE A 278 -33.57 -33.51 -32.29
N ALA A 279 -32.29 -33.34 -31.95
CA ALA A 279 -31.17 -34.01 -32.61
C ALA A 279 -30.29 -34.76 -31.61
N PRO A 280 -30.65 -36.00 -31.20
CA PRO A 280 -29.92 -36.73 -30.16
C PRO A 280 -28.47 -37.11 -30.53
N MET A 281 -28.13 -37.09 -31.82
CA MET A 281 -26.79 -37.42 -32.32
C MET A 281 -25.86 -36.19 -32.40
N ALA A 282 -26.39 -34.98 -32.25
CA ALA A 282 -25.61 -33.75 -32.26
C ALA A 282 -24.94 -33.52 -30.89
N GLU A 283 -23.61 -33.51 -30.85
CA GLU A 283 -22.86 -33.42 -29.60
C GLU A 283 -22.17 -32.07 -29.37
N ARG A 284 -21.98 -31.22 -30.40
CA ARG A 284 -21.21 -29.97 -30.27
C ARG A 284 -21.80 -28.97 -29.28
N PRO A 285 -23.13 -28.77 -29.17
CA PRO A 285 -23.69 -27.89 -28.14
C PRO A 285 -23.34 -28.40 -26.73
N ARG A 286 -23.56 -29.70 -26.48
CA ARG A 286 -23.26 -30.34 -25.20
C ARG A 286 -21.77 -30.32 -24.86
N ARG A 287 -20.89 -30.58 -25.83
CA ARG A 287 -19.43 -30.52 -25.64
C ARG A 287 -18.97 -29.12 -25.27
N ALA A 288 -19.50 -28.08 -25.92
CA ALA A 288 -19.21 -26.68 -25.58
C ALA A 288 -19.70 -26.34 -24.17
N MET A 289 -20.90 -26.82 -23.80
CA MET A 289 -21.46 -26.63 -22.45
C MET A 289 -20.58 -27.24 -21.36
N LEU A 290 -20.17 -28.51 -21.54
CA LEU A 290 -19.29 -29.21 -20.59
C LEU A 290 -17.91 -28.56 -20.49
N GLN A 291 -17.38 -28.03 -21.59
CA GLN A 291 -16.14 -27.26 -21.56
C GLN A 291 -16.30 -25.96 -20.78
N GLY A 292 -17.42 -25.25 -20.97
CA GLY A 292 -17.74 -24.04 -20.21
C GLY A 292 -17.79 -24.29 -18.70
N LYS A 293 -18.44 -25.38 -18.27
CA LYS A 293 -18.49 -25.79 -16.85
C LYS A 293 -17.10 -26.03 -16.26
N ARG A 294 -16.22 -26.72 -17.00
CA ARG A 294 -14.82 -26.94 -16.57
C ARG A 294 -14.05 -25.63 -16.42
N GLU A 295 -14.17 -24.71 -17.38
CA GLU A 295 -13.51 -23.41 -17.29
C GLU A 295 -14.04 -22.56 -16.12
N ALA A 296 -15.35 -22.64 -15.83
CA ALA A 296 -15.94 -21.97 -14.66
C ALA A 296 -15.39 -22.53 -13.35
N GLU A 297 -15.28 -23.87 -13.23
CA GLU A 297 -14.67 -24.54 -12.07
C GLU A 297 -13.19 -24.16 -11.87
N LEU A 298 -12.47 -23.89 -12.96
CA LEU A 298 -11.09 -23.41 -12.92
C LEU A 298 -10.96 -21.89 -12.67
N GLY A 299 -12.08 -21.18 -12.50
CA GLY A 299 -12.13 -19.74 -12.27
C GLY A 299 -11.95 -18.86 -13.51
N SER A 300 -11.91 -19.45 -14.71
CA SER A 300 -11.84 -18.77 -16.00
C SER A 300 -13.22 -18.26 -16.44
N LEU A 301 -13.85 -17.44 -15.59
CA LEU A 301 -15.22 -16.93 -15.74
C LEU A 301 -15.54 -16.37 -17.14
N ARG A 302 -14.63 -15.57 -17.70
CA ARG A 302 -14.82 -14.96 -19.03
C ARG A 302 -14.72 -15.96 -20.18
N GLU A 303 -13.97 -17.04 -20.02
CA GLU A 303 -13.90 -18.08 -21.05
C GLU A 303 -15.10 -19.03 -20.95
N ALA A 304 -15.54 -19.34 -19.73
CA ALA A 304 -16.79 -20.05 -19.48
C ALA A 304 -17.99 -19.34 -20.13
N GLU A 305 -18.13 -18.02 -19.95
CA GLU A 305 -19.20 -17.22 -20.56
C GLU A 305 -19.24 -17.38 -22.09
N LYS A 306 -18.09 -17.28 -22.76
CA LYS A 306 -18.02 -17.46 -24.22
C LYS A 306 -18.47 -18.85 -24.65
N LEU A 307 -18.05 -19.88 -23.91
CA LEU A 307 -18.40 -21.27 -24.19
C LEU A 307 -19.90 -21.50 -24.00
N PHE A 308 -20.51 -20.96 -22.95
CA PHE A 308 -21.96 -21.03 -22.72
C PHE A 308 -22.75 -20.32 -23.83
N ARG A 309 -22.33 -19.11 -24.22
CA ARG A 309 -22.96 -18.40 -25.35
C ARG A 309 -22.83 -19.18 -26.66
N MET A 310 -21.66 -19.76 -26.92
CA MET A 310 -21.44 -20.58 -28.11
C MET A 310 -22.27 -21.86 -28.09
N ALA A 311 -22.41 -22.51 -26.94
CA ALA A 311 -23.28 -23.68 -26.77
C ALA A 311 -24.74 -23.31 -27.10
N LYS A 312 -25.23 -22.18 -26.57
CA LYS A 312 -26.57 -21.68 -26.85
C LYS A 312 -26.79 -21.38 -28.34
N ILE A 313 -25.86 -20.68 -29.00
CA ILE A 313 -25.95 -20.37 -30.44
C ILE A 313 -26.06 -21.65 -31.27
N ARG A 314 -25.23 -22.66 -30.99
CA ARG A 314 -25.28 -23.95 -31.69
C ARG A 314 -26.57 -24.73 -31.42
N ALA A 315 -27.05 -24.69 -30.17
CA ALA A 315 -28.32 -25.32 -29.82
C ALA A 315 -29.51 -24.65 -30.53
N LEU A 316 -29.52 -23.32 -30.62
CA LEU A 316 -30.56 -22.58 -31.35
C LEU A 316 -30.55 -22.91 -32.85
N ASP A 317 -29.38 -23.03 -33.48
CA ASP A 317 -29.30 -23.41 -34.89
C ASP A 317 -29.94 -24.79 -35.15
N ILE A 318 -29.74 -25.74 -34.24
CA ILE A 318 -30.43 -27.04 -34.27
C ILE A 318 -31.93 -26.89 -34.07
N ILE A 319 -32.35 -26.14 -33.06
CA ILE A 319 -33.78 -25.93 -32.76
C ILE A 319 -34.51 -25.31 -33.95
N ASP A 320 -33.88 -24.34 -34.61
CA ASP A 320 -34.51 -23.56 -35.67
C ASP A 320 -34.50 -24.27 -37.02
N HIS A 321 -33.49 -25.11 -37.32
CA HIS A 321 -33.28 -25.61 -38.69
C HIS A 321 -33.19 -27.13 -38.85
N TRP A 322 -33.05 -27.93 -37.79
CA TRP A 322 -32.71 -29.35 -37.94
C TRP A 322 -33.77 -30.18 -38.67
N GLU A 323 -35.03 -30.11 -38.24
CA GLU A 323 -36.13 -30.87 -38.86
C GLU A 323 -36.39 -30.42 -40.31
N ASP A 324 -36.34 -29.10 -40.54
CA ASP A 324 -36.53 -28.54 -41.88
C ASP A 324 -35.37 -28.94 -42.81
N ALA A 325 -34.14 -29.02 -42.31
CA ALA A 325 -32.97 -29.45 -43.07
C ALA A 325 -33.09 -30.93 -43.47
N GLU A 326 -33.46 -31.81 -42.54
CA GLU A 326 -33.69 -33.23 -42.83
C GLU A 326 -34.75 -33.41 -43.92
N LYS A 327 -35.86 -32.67 -43.82
CA LYS A 327 -36.92 -32.70 -44.83
C LYS A 327 -36.45 -32.18 -46.18
N ALA A 328 -35.75 -31.06 -46.22
CA ALA A 328 -35.23 -30.48 -47.45
C ALA A 328 -34.21 -31.41 -48.14
N ILE A 329 -33.37 -32.10 -47.37
CA ILE A 329 -32.43 -33.11 -47.90
C ILE A 329 -33.19 -34.28 -48.52
N GLN A 330 -34.28 -34.73 -47.88
CA GLN A 330 -35.11 -35.81 -48.42
C GLN A 330 -35.82 -35.38 -49.73
N ASP A 331 -36.41 -34.19 -49.77
CA ASP A 331 -37.05 -33.64 -50.97
C ASP A 331 -36.05 -33.44 -52.13
N ALA A 332 -34.83 -32.99 -51.81
CA ALA A 332 -33.73 -32.87 -52.76
C ALA A 332 -33.34 -34.23 -53.34
N LYS A 333 -33.24 -35.26 -52.49
CA LYS A 333 -32.91 -36.64 -52.89
C LYS A 333 -33.96 -37.21 -53.85
N ASP A 334 -35.23 -36.99 -53.56
CA ASP A 334 -36.34 -37.44 -54.40
C ASP A 334 -36.31 -36.73 -55.77
N SER A 335 -36.00 -35.43 -55.78
CA SER A 335 -35.89 -34.62 -57.00
C SER A 335 -34.75 -35.08 -57.92
N ILE A 336 -33.64 -35.53 -57.36
CA ILE A 336 -32.46 -35.98 -58.14
C ILE A 336 -32.68 -37.34 -58.81
N SER A 337 -33.59 -38.18 -58.30
CA SER A 337 -33.78 -39.58 -58.73
C SER A 337 -34.05 -39.80 -60.23
N GLY A 338 -34.52 -38.77 -60.95
CA GLY A 338 -34.80 -38.79 -62.39
C GLY A 338 -33.70 -38.24 -63.31
N LEU A 339 -32.60 -37.71 -62.77
CA LEU A 339 -31.49 -37.13 -63.55
C LEU A 339 -30.50 -38.21 -64.00
N SER A 340 -29.79 -37.95 -65.11
CA SER A 340 -28.71 -38.82 -65.59
C SER A 340 -27.57 -38.01 -66.21
N GLY A 341 -26.36 -38.59 -66.23
CA GLY A 341 -25.16 -37.93 -66.80
C GLY A 341 -24.57 -36.85 -65.87
N SER A 342 -23.94 -35.82 -66.46
CA SER A 342 -23.20 -34.78 -65.73
C SER A 342 -24.05 -33.93 -64.78
N ASP A 343 -25.34 -33.76 -65.09
CA ASP A 343 -26.26 -32.98 -64.26
C ASP A 343 -26.63 -33.71 -62.96
N PHE A 344 -26.70 -35.04 -63.01
CA PHE A 344 -26.86 -35.88 -61.81
C PHE A 344 -25.64 -35.77 -60.90
N GLU A 345 -24.42 -35.87 -61.46
CA GLU A 345 -23.17 -35.75 -60.69
C GLU A 345 -23.07 -34.40 -59.96
N ARG A 346 -23.46 -33.30 -60.61
CA ARG A 346 -23.42 -31.96 -60.00
C ARG A 346 -24.43 -31.83 -58.85
N MET A 347 -25.65 -32.33 -59.00
CA MET A 347 -26.66 -32.26 -57.93
C MET A 347 -26.31 -33.21 -56.78
N GLN A 348 -25.71 -34.36 -57.08
CA GLN A 348 -25.22 -35.29 -56.07
C GLN A 348 -24.11 -34.65 -55.21
N ALA A 349 -23.20 -33.88 -55.81
CA ALA A 349 -22.17 -33.15 -55.07
C ALA A 349 -22.75 -32.07 -54.13
N LEU A 350 -23.83 -31.37 -54.53
CA LEU A 350 -24.52 -30.42 -53.65
C LEU A 350 -25.25 -31.13 -52.50
N MET A 351 -25.86 -32.28 -52.77
CA MET A 351 -26.49 -33.10 -51.75
C MET A 351 -25.45 -33.66 -50.76
N GLU A 352 -24.27 -34.07 -51.24
CA GLU A 352 -23.16 -34.48 -50.40
C GLU A 352 -22.71 -33.32 -49.50
N ALA A 353 -22.55 -32.11 -50.04
CA ALA A 353 -22.23 -30.93 -49.24
C ALA A 353 -23.31 -30.58 -48.19
N ALA A 354 -24.59 -30.81 -48.48
CA ALA A 354 -25.67 -30.64 -47.49
C ALA A 354 -25.60 -31.69 -46.37
N ASN A 355 -25.31 -32.95 -46.71
CA ASN A 355 -25.11 -34.00 -45.72
C ASN A 355 -23.85 -33.74 -44.87
N ASP A 356 -22.76 -33.31 -45.48
CA ASP A 356 -21.53 -32.92 -44.76
C ASP A 356 -21.81 -31.77 -43.77
N ALA A 357 -22.68 -30.82 -44.13
CA ALA A 357 -23.10 -29.75 -43.24
C ALA A 357 -23.96 -30.27 -42.07
N MET A 358 -24.84 -31.25 -42.28
CA MET A 358 -25.57 -31.94 -41.20
C MET A 358 -24.63 -32.72 -40.29
N GLU A 359 -23.66 -33.45 -40.84
CA GLU A 359 -22.63 -34.18 -40.08
C GLU A 359 -21.74 -33.22 -39.28
N ALA A 360 -21.49 -32.03 -39.80
CA ALA A 360 -20.80 -30.96 -39.08
C ALA A 360 -21.69 -30.27 -38.03
N GLU A 361 -22.94 -30.69 -37.86
CA GLU A 361 -23.96 -30.09 -36.99
C GLU A 361 -24.16 -28.60 -37.28
N ASN A 362 -24.33 -28.26 -38.57
CA ASN A 362 -24.64 -26.93 -39.07
C ASN A 362 -25.92 -27.00 -39.94
N PRO A 363 -27.08 -27.22 -39.31
CA PRO A 363 -28.35 -27.44 -40.02
C PRO A 363 -28.82 -26.21 -40.81
N GLY A 364 -28.49 -24.98 -40.41
CA GLY A 364 -28.84 -23.78 -41.18
C GLY A 364 -28.18 -23.74 -42.57
N ASP A 365 -26.89 -24.10 -42.64
CA ASP A 365 -26.19 -24.22 -43.93
C ASP A 365 -26.71 -25.41 -44.73
N ALA A 366 -26.96 -26.56 -44.08
CA ALA A 366 -27.51 -27.75 -44.74
C ALA A 366 -28.88 -27.48 -45.38
N LEU A 367 -29.77 -26.80 -44.63
CA LEU A 367 -31.09 -26.38 -45.10
C LEU A 367 -30.98 -25.51 -46.35
N THR A 368 -30.11 -24.50 -46.31
CA THR A 368 -29.92 -23.55 -47.41
C THR A 368 -29.43 -24.25 -48.68
N ILE A 369 -28.48 -25.18 -48.56
CA ILE A 369 -27.95 -25.95 -49.70
C ILE A 369 -29.05 -26.88 -50.24
N ALA A 370 -29.72 -27.62 -49.37
CA ALA A 370 -30.71 -28.62 -49.77
C ALA A 370 -31.94 -27.99 -50.45
N GLN A 371 -32.45 -26.87 -49.95
CA GLN A 371 -33.60 -26.16 -50.52
C GLN A 371 -33.34 -25.63 -51.94
N ALA A 372 -32.08 -25.35 -52.30
CA ALA A 372 -31.74 -24.86 -53.64
C ALA A 372 -31.77 -25.97 -54.72
N ILE A 373 -31.62 -27.24 -54.33
CA ILE A 373 -31.47 -28.36 -55.26
C ILE A 373 -32.73 -28.57 -56.13
N PRO A 374 -33.96 -28.70 -55.60
CA PRO A 374 -35.15 -28.92 -56.43
C PRO A 374 -35.34 -27.85 -57.51
N GLY A 375 -35.12 -26.57 -57.17
CA GLY A 375 -35.19 -25.48 -58.14
C GLY A 375 -34.11 -25.57 -59.23
N HIS A 376 -32.90 -26.04 -58.90
CA HIS A 376 -31.88 -26.31 -59.91
C HIS A 376 -32.26 -27.47 -60.84
N VAL A 377 -32.88 -28.53 -60.31
CA VAL A 377 -33.37 -29.66 -61.10
C VAL A 377 -34.49 -29.25 -62.06
N GLU A 378 -35.47 -28.45 -61.59
CA GLU A 378 -36.57 -27.95 -62.43
C GLU A 378 -36.05 -27.11 -63.61
N ASN A 379 -35.14 -26.18 -63.34
CA ASN A 379 -34.51 -25.34 -64.37
C ASN A 379 -33.75 -26.15 -65.43
N LEU A 380 -33.08 -27.25 -65.02
CA LEU A 380 -32.41 -28.17 -65.95
C LEU A 380 -33.42 -28.93 -66.82
N GLY A 381 -34.53 -29.37 -66.24
CA GLY A 381 -35.63 -30.03 -66.95
C GLY A 381 -36.28 -29.13 -68.01
N GLU A 382 -36.53 -27.86 -67.69
CA GLU A 382 -37.05 -26.88 -68.64
C GLU A 382 -36.07 -26.59 -69.79
N ALA A 383 -34.78 -26.46 -69.47
CA ALA A 383 -33.73 -26.23 -70.47
C ALA A 383 -33.59 -27.40 -71.45
N MET A 384 -33.63 -28.64 -70.96
CA MET A 384 -33.64 -29.84 -71.81
C MET A 384 -34.92 -29.90 -72.66
N GLY A 385 -36.09 -29.62 -72.09
CA GLY A 385 -37.36 -29.60 -72.81
C GLY A 385 -37.41 -28.55 -73.93
N ALA A 386 -36.77 -27.39 -73.72
CA ALA A 386 -36.64 -26.34 -74.73
C ALA A 386 -35.65 -26.71 -75.84
N ALA A 387 -34.57 -27.43 -75.51
CA ALA A 387 -33.58 -27.91 -76.47
C ALA A 387 -34.12 -29.01 -77.40
N ILE A 388 -35.02 -29.87 -76.91
CA ILE A 388 -35.65 -30.95 -77.70
C ILE A 388 -36.74 -30.42 -78.64
N LYS A 389 -37.31 -29.24 -78.37
CA LYS A 389 -38.34 -28.59 -79.20
C LYS A 389 -37.81 -27.71 -80.34
N ARG A 390 -36.49 -27.51 -80.43
CA ARG A 390 -35.80 -26.89 -81.58
C ARG A 390 -35.24 -27.98 -82.49
#